data_AF-A0A8J5EIZ7-F1
#
_entry.id   AF-A0A8J5EIZ7-F1
#
_cell.length_a   1.000
_cell.length_b   1.000
_cell.length_c   1.000
_cell.angle_alpha   90.00
_cell.angle_beta   90.00
_cell.angle_gamma   90.00
#
_symmetry.space_group_name_H-M   'P 1'
#
loop_
_entity.id
_entity.type
_entity.pdbx_description
1 polymer ?
#
loop_
_entity_poly.entity_id
_entity_poly.type
_entity_poly.pdbx_seq_one_letter_code
_entity_poly.pdbx_strand_id
1 'polypeptide(L)'
;MKPFNTGHEELVHDVAYDFYGRRIATCSSDTSVKVFDRNDSTGEWDISDSWKAHDASIIKVCWANPEFGKVLATCSHDSTIKVWEENIREKQNSGKRWKRVATITDHKGPIYDLAFSPSHCGLKLASISTDGQFKIHEALDPNAIGSWTNIFETNTLSSAPSRQLQSSFCLSWGKSRFSKEYVVACALEQSYIYQRQENGKYIQTGQLPAHGSIIRDISWAPSIGRGYQLIATACKDGLVRIFKIEEPLTEGGQLQVSLINQFDDHKGDVWRVSWNLTGTILSSAGDDGRVRLWKSTYNKEFQCVGIVSAEQKHDAIED
;
A
#
# COMPACT_ATOMS: atom_id res chain seq x y z
N MET A 1 20.14 8.34 11.20
CA MET A 1 19.96 6.98 10.66
C MET A 1 20.95 6.86 9.51
N LYS A 2 21.84 5.86 9.52
CA LYS A 2 22.78 5.67 8.41
C LYS A 2 22.06 4.90 7.29
N PRO A 3 22.26 5.24 6.01
CA PRO A 3 21.77 4.39 4.93
C PRO A 3 22.45 3.02 5.00
N PHE A 4 21.74 1.97 4.63
CA PHE A 4 22.28 0.62 4.51
C PHE A 4 21.99 0.06 3.11
N ASN A 5 22.82 -0.85 2.64
CA ASN A 5 22.63 -1.47 1.34
C ASN A 5 21.66 -2.64 1.46
N THR A 6 20.63 -2.68 0.61
CA THR A 6 19.67 -3.78 0.56
C THR A 6 20.27 -5.05 -0.04
N GLY A 7 21.34 -4.93 -0.84
CA GLY A 7 21.94 -6.07 -1.54
C GLY A 7 21.05 -6.67 -2.62
N HIS A 8 20.11 -5.90 -3.15
CA HIS A 8 19.38 -6.21 -4.39
C HIS A 8 20.23 -5.85 -5.60
N GLU A 9 20.14 -6.67 -6.65
CA GLU A 9 20.90 -6.45 -7.91
C GLU A 9 20.20 -5.46 -8.85
N GLU A 10 18.88 -5.35 -8.70
CA GLU A 10 18.00 -4.56 -9.53
C GLU A 10 17.12 -3.60 -8.71
N LEU A 11 16.37 -2.75 -9.39
CA LEU A 11 15.48 -1.74 -8.79
C LEU A 11 14.55 -2.33 -7.73
N VAL A 12 14.53 -1.69 -6.56
CA VAL A 12 13.60 -2.00 -5.46
C VAL A 12 12.29 -1.25 -5.71
N HIS A 13 11.17 -1.99 -5.74
CA HIS A 13 9.86 -1.41 -6.05
C HIS A 13 9.09 -0.97 -4.82
N ASP A 14 9.15 -1.75 -3.74
CA ASP A 14 8.36 -1.50 -2.54
C ASP A 14 9.10 -1.93 -1.26
N VAL A 15 8.73 -1.25 -0.18
CA VAL A 15 9.28 -1.45 1.16
C VAL A 15 8.12 -1.41 2.15
N ALA A 16 7.96 -2.46 2.95
CA ALA A 16 6.90 -2.54 3.94
C ALA A 16 7.44 -2.85 5.33
N TYR A 17 7.00 -2.07 6.31
CA TYR A 17 7.25 -2.35 7.72
C TYR A 17 6.30 -3.42 8.26
N ASP A 18 6.79 -4.20 9.22
CA ASP A 18 5.90 -5.00 10.05
C ASP A 18 5.07 -4.13 11.00
N PHE A 19 4.07 -4.75 11.64
CA PHE A 19 3.19 -4.06 12.59
C PHE A 19 3.94 -3.41 13.76
N TYR A 20 5.08 -3.98 14.17
CA TYR A 20 5.86 -3.49 15.31
C TYR A 20 6.92 -2.45 14.92
N GLY A 21 7.14 -2.19 13.63
CA GLY A 21 8.18 -1.29 13.13
C GLY A 21 9.62 -1.79 13.39
N ARG A 22 9.80 -3.09 13.64
CA ARG A 22 11.09 -3.72 13.91
C ARG A 22 11.62 -4.53 12.74
N ARG A 23 10.78 -4.79 11.74
CA ARG A 23 11.14 -5.55 10.55
C ARG A 23 10.74 -4.79 9.30
N ILE A 24 11.54 -4.95 8.26
CA ILE A 24 11.24 -4.43 6.93
C ILE A 24 11.30 -5.58 5.94
N ALA A 25 10.34 -5.63 5.03
CA ALA A 25 10.42 -6.46 3.82
C ALA A 25 10.66 -5.55 2.61
N THR A 26 11.53 -5.98 1.71
CA THR A 26 11.82 -5.30 0.45
C THR A 26 11.59 -6.26 -0.71
N CYS A 27 11.12 -5.73 -1.84
CA CYS A 27 10.95 -6.50 -3.06
C CYS A 27 11.54 -5.77 -4.28
N SER A 28 12.08 -6.54 -5.22
CA SER A 28 12.84 -6.01 -6.36
C SER A 28 12.48 -6.70 -7.68
N SER A 29 12.87 -6.05 -8.79
CA SER A 29 12.94 -6.63 -10.13
C SER A 29 13.82 -7.87 -10.22
N ASP A 30 14.77 -8.07 -9.29
CA ASP A 30 15.64 -9.26 -9.23
C ASP A 30 14.92 -10.55 -8.83
N THR A 31 13.58 -10.51 -8.69
CA THR A 31 12.69 -11.62 -8.33
C THR A 31 12.84 -12.13 -6.90
N SER A 32 13.62 -11.43 -6.07
CA SER A 32 13.87 -11.78 -4.69
C SER A 32 13.10 -10.89 -3.71
N VAL A 33 12.81 -11.47 -2.54
CA VAL A 33 12.32 -10.75 -1.38
C VAL A 33 13.37 -10.89 -0.29
N LYS A 34 13.65 -9.77 0.37
CA LYS A 34 14.56 -9.71 1.51
C LYS A 34 13.82 -9.17 2.72
N VAL A 35 14.09 -9.77 3.87
CA VAL A 35 13.55 -9.31 5.15
C VAL A 35 14.71 -8.90 6.04
N PHE A 36 14.60 -7.73 6.66
CA PHE A 36 15.58 -7.15 7.56
C PHE A 36 15.02 -7.03 8.96
N ASP A 37 15.82 -7.40 9.96
CA ASP A 37 15.54 -7.22 11.37
C ASP A 37 16.31 -5.99 11.89
N ARG A 38 15.65 -5.14 12.67
CA ARG A 38 16.31 -4.02 13.34
C ARG A 38 16.97 -4.49 14.62
N ASN A 39 18.25 -4.19 14.77
CA ASN A 39 18.96 -4.40 16.03
C ASN A 39 18.65 -3.24 16.99
N ASP A 40 17.95 -3.51 18.10
CA ASP A 40 17.56 -2.49 19.08
C ASP A 40 18.77 -1.84 19.78
N SER A 41 19.92 -2.53 19.85
CA SER A 41 21.11 -2.03 20.54
C SER A 41 21.96 -1.08 19.68
N THR A 42 22.15 -1.39 18.40
CA THR A 42 22.95 -0.59 17.46
C THR A 42 22.09 0.37 16.63
N GLY A 43 20.79 0.08 16.50
CA GLY A 43 19.88 0.78 15.60
C GLY A 43 20.09 0.45 14.12
N GLU A 44 20.93 -0.54 13.81
CA GLU A 44 21.25 -0.98 12.45
C GLU A 44 20.24 -2.03 11.94
N TRP A 45 20.18 -2.19 10.63
CA TRP A 45 19.31 -3.15 9.96
C TRP A 45 20.14 -4.31 9.42
N ASP A 46 19.87 -5.50 9.93
CA ASP A 46 20.56 -6.73 9.56
C ASP A 46 19.66 -7.61 8.71
N ILE A 47 20.25 -8.33 7.75
CA ILE A 47 19.49 -9.24 6.89
C ILE A 47 19.02 -10.47 7.69
N SER A 48 17.70 -10.67 7.71
CA SER A 48 17.04 -11.81 8.36
C SER A 48 16.96 -13.01 7.43
N ASP A 49 16.50 -12.79 6.19
CA ASP A 49 16.51 -13.81 5.13
C ASP A 49 16.40 -13.18 3.74
N SER A 50 16.82 -13.93 2.72
CA SER A 50 16.75 -13.56 1.30
C SER A 50 16.43 -14.79 0.48
N TRP A 51 15.36 -14.75 -0.32
CA TRP A 51 14.97 -15.88 -1.16
C TRP A 51 14.37 -15.40 -2.49
N LYS A 52 14.44 -16.27 -3.50
CA LYS A 52 13.75 -16.09 -4.77
C LYS A 52 12.27 -16.41 -4.59
N ALA A 53 11.41 -15.42 -4.78
CA ALA A 53 9.98 -15.53 -4.48
C ALA A 53 9.14 -15.78 -5.73
N HIS A 54 9.47 -15.11 -6.84
CA HIS A 54 8.69 -15.09 -8.07
C HIS A 54 9.56 -15.39 -9.30
N ASP A 55 8.91 -15.55 -10.46
CA ASP A 55 9.58 -15.78 -11.76
C ASP A 55 9.72 -14.49 -12.58
N ALA A 56 9.13 -13.38 -12.11
CA ALA A 56 9.23 -12.05 -12.68
C ALA A 56 9.35 -10.98 -11.59
N SER A 57 9.44 -9.71 -12.01
CA SER A 57 9.59 -8.55 -11.13
C SER A 57 8.48 -8.47 -10.08
N ILE A 58 8.88 -8.28 -8.82
CA ILE A 58 7.97 -8.19 -7.68
C ILE A 58 7.67 -6.72 -7.42
N ILE A 59 6.40 -6.35 -7.49
CA ILE A 59 5.99 -4.95 -7.46
C ILE A 59 5.62 -4.49 -6.05
N LYS A 60 4.99 -5.35 -5.26
CA LYS A 60 4.55 -4.99 -3.91
C LYS A 60 4.74 -6.12 -2.91
N VAL A 61 4.99 -5.73 -1.66
CA VAL A 61 5.07 -6.62 -0.51
C VAL A 61 4.24 -6.06 0.63
N CYS A 62 3.49 -6.92 1.32
CA CYS A 62 2.72 -6.48 2.48
C CYS A 62 2.74 -7.51 3.60
N TRP A 63 2.70 -7.01 4.83
CA TRP A 63 2.63 -7.81 6.06
C TRP A 63 1.18 -7.99 6.48
N ALA A 64 0.84 -9.21 6.89
CA ALA A 64 -0.43 -9.47 7.56
C ALA A 64 -0.40 -8.94 9.01
N ASN A 65 -1.57 -8.87 9.64
CA ASN A 65 -1.64 -8.56 11.05
C ASN A 65 -1.01 -9.70 11.89
N PRO A 66 -0.22 -9.39 12.94
CA PRO A 66 0.42 -10.41 13.79
C PRO A 66 -0.53 -11.42 14.43
N GLU A 67 -1.83 -11.10 14.57
CA GLU A 67 -2.83 -12.04 15.08
C GLU A 67 -2.99 -13.29 14.21
N PHE A 68 -2.65 -13.18 12.92
CA PHE A 68 -2.66 -14.29 11.95
C PHE A 68 -1.28 -14.94 11.79
N GLY A 69 -0.31 -14.55 12.63
CA GLY A 69 1.07 -15.02 12.57
C GLY A 69 1.98 -14.15 11.69
N LYS A 70 3.17 -14.68 11.38
CA LYS A 70 4.20 -14.00 10.59
C LYS A 70 3.99 -14.33 9.12
N VAL A 71 3.04 -13.61 8.51
CA VAL A 71 2.64 -13.82 7.12
C VAL A 71 2.99 -12.61 6.26
N LEU A 72 3.56 -12.90 5.08
CA LEU A 72 3.85 -11.93 4.03
C LEU A 72 3.07 -12.30 2.77
N ALA A 73 2.62 -11.30 2.03
CA ALA A 73 2.11 -11.51 0.69
C ALA A 73 2.86 -10.64 -0.33
N THR A 74 3.07 -11.20 -1.51
CA THR A 74 3.86 -10.59 -2.58
C THR A 74 3.10 -10.69 -3.89
N CYS A 75 3.15 -9.63 -4.70
CA CYS A 75 2.57 -9.61 -6.04
C CYS A 75 3.64 -9.31 -7.10
N SER A 76 3.43 -9.87 -8.29
CA SER A 76 4.43 -9.86 -9.35
C SER A 76 3.82 -9.65 -10.73
N HIS A 77 4.69 -9.26 -11.67
CA HIS A 77 4.37 -9.23 -13.09
C HIS A 77 4.14 -10.63 -13.70
N ASP A 78 4.40 -11.71 -12.97
CA ASP A 78 4.05 -13.09 -13.37
C ASP A 78 2.56 -13.42 -13.22
N SER A 79 1.72 -12.43 -12.90
CA SER A 79 0.28 -12.56 -12.67
C SER A 79 -0.10 -13.42 -11.44
N THR A 80 0.86 -13.70 -10.55
CA THR A 80 0.62 -14.49 -9.34
C THR A 80 0.75 -13.65 -8.07
N ILE A 81 -0.03 -14.02 -7.07
CA ILE A 81 0.14 -13.58 -5.68
C ILE A 81 0.66 -14.78 -4.90
N LYS A 82 1.73 -14.59 -4.14
CA LYS A 82 2.26 -15.63 -3.26
C LYS A 82 2.16 -15.19 -1.81
N VAL A 83 1.76 -16.12 -0.95
CA VAL A 83 1.67 -15.93 0.49
C VAL A 83 2.73 -16.79 1.16
N TRP A 84 3.45 -16.20 2.10
CA TRP A 84 4.62 -16.75 2.75
C TRP A 84 4.42 -16.74 4.26
N GLU A 85 4.86 -17.80 4.92
CA GLU A 85 4.87 -17.93 6.38
C GLU A 85 6.31 -18.10 6.87
N GLU A 86 6.68 -17.38 7.93
CA GLU A 86 8.00 -17.47 8.53
C GLU A 86 8.12 -18.69 9.46
N ASN A 87 9.02 -19.61 9.12
CA ASN A 87 9.42 -20.69 10.01
C ASN A 87 10.63 -20.26 10.86
N ILE A 88 10.36 -19.92 12.13
CA ILE A 88 11.37 -19.43 13.06
C ILE A 88 12.48 -20.45 13.35
N ARG A 89 12.21 -21.76 13.15
CA ARG A 89 13.16 -22.84 13.43
C ARG A 89 14.31 -22.89 12.42
N GLU A 90 14.11 -22.36 11.23
CA GLU A 90 15.16 -22.26 10.22
C GLU A 90 16.15 -21.14 10.59
N LYS A 91 17.43 -21.35 10.28
CA LYS A 91 18.47 -20.35 10.54
C LYS A 91 18.21 -19.08 9.72
N GLN A 92 18.59 -17.93 10.26
CA GLN A 92 18.63 -16.67 9.51
C GLN A 92 19.57 -16.80 8.31
N ASN A 93 19.23 -16.10 7.23
CA ASN A 93 19.95 -16.08 5.96
C ASN A 93 20.16 -17.47 5.33
N SER A 94 19.22 -18.40 5.56
CA SER A 94 19.25 -19.74 4.97
C SER A 94 18.57 -19.82 3.60
N GLY A 95 17.80 -18.79 3.22
CA GLY A 95 16.94 -18.75 2.04
C GLY A 95 15.72 -19.68 2.14
N LYS A 96 15.51 -20.32 3.30
CA LYS A 96 14.44 -21.30 3.55
C LYS A 96 13.55 -20.91 4.72
N ARG A 97 13.81 -19.76 5.35
CA ARG A 97 13.05 -19.32 6.53
C ARG A 97 11.61 -18.97 6.17
N TRP A 98 11.40 -18.46 4.96
CA TRP A 98 10.08 -18.15 4.43
C TRP A 98 9.58 -19.27 3.54
N LYS A 99 8.53 -19.96 3.99
CA LYS A 99 7.90 -21.03 3.22
C LYS A 99 6.68 -20.49 2.49
N ARG A 100 6.59 -20.77 1.19
CA ARG A 100 5.39 -20.47 0.41
C ARG A 100 4.24 -21.38 0.86
N VAL A 101 3.16 -20.78 1.34
CA VAL A 101 1.97 -21.50 1.83
C VAL A 101 0.82 -21.47 0.82
N ALA A 102 0.70 -20.40 0.03
CA ALA A 102 -0.31 -20.29 -1.02
C ALA A 102 0.25 -19.66 -2.29
N THR A 103 -0.39 -19.95 -3.42
CA THR A 103 -0.20 -19.26 -4.69
C THR A 103 -1.56 -19.05 -5.32
N ILE A 104 -1.93 -17.78 -5.52
CA ILE A 104 -3.21 -17.36 -6.08
C ILE A 104 -2.94 -16.94 -7.53
N THR A 105 -3.64 -17.56 -8.47
CA THR A 105 -3.41 -17.42 -9.93
C THR A 105 -4.69 -16.96 -10.66
N ASP A 106 -5.50 -16.13 -10.01
CA ASP A 106 -6.82 -15.75 -10.51
C ASP A 106 -6.78 -14.59 -11.52
N HIS A 107 -5.67 -13.85 -11.56
CA HIS A 107 -5.47 -12.73 -12.48
C HIS A 107 -4.83 -13.22 -13.78
N LYS A 108 -5.22 -12.61 -14.90
CA LYS A 108 -4.64 -12.96 -16.21
C LYS A 108 -3.45 -12.09 -16.57
N GLY A 109 -3.37 -10.89 -15.99
CA GLY A 109 -2.32 -9.92 -16.23
C GLY A 109 -1.44 -9.63 -15.01
N PRO A 110 -0.35 -8.87 -15.22
CA PRO A 110 0.50 -8.35 -14.16
C PRO A 110 -0.29 -7.65 -13.06
N ILE A 111 0.10 -7.90 -11.81
CA ILE A 111 -0.50 -7.32 -10.62
C ILE A 111 0.37 -6.15 -10.15
N TYR A 112 -0.25 -5.00 -9.86
CA TYR A 112 0.47 -3.78 -9.49
C TYR A 112 0.35 -3.42 -8.02
N ASP A 113 -0.75 -3.77 -7.37
CA ASP A 113 -0.96 -3.45 -5.97
C ASP A 113 -1.61 -4.62 -5.22
N LEU A 114 -1.27 -4.72 -3.95
CA LEU A 114 -1.64 -5.75 -3.01
C LEU A 114 -1.74 -5.16 -1.60
N ALA A 115 -2.86 -5.37 -0.92
CA ALA A 115 -3.04 -4.88 0.45
C ALA A 115 -3.87 -5.84 1.30
N PHE A 116 -3.37 -6.16 2.50
CA PHE A 116 -4.15 -6.87 3.52
C PHE A 116 -5.25 -5.96 4.10
N SER A 117 -6.39 -6.57 4.39
CA SER A 117 -7.46 -5.93 5.15
C SER A 117 -7.03 -5.67 6.60
N PRO A 118 -7.70 -4.73 7.30
CA PRO A 118 -7.56 -4.61 8.74
C PRO A 118 -7.89 -5.91 9.47
N SER A 119 -7.27 -6.14 10.63
CA SER A 119 -7.44 -7.34 11.47
C SER A 119 -8.90 -7.70 11.75
N HIS A 120 -9.69 -6.71 12.14
CA HIS A 120 -11.10 -6.89 12.50
C HIS A 120 -12.00 -7.35 11.32
N CYS A 121 -11.53 -7.24 10.07
CA CYS A 121 -12.24 -7.71 8.89
C CYS A 121 -11.94 -9.18 8.57
N GLY A 122 -11.06 -9.84 9.33
CA GLY A 122 -10.51 -11.15 9.02
C GLY A 122 -9.28 -11.08 8.10
N LEU A 123 -8.76 -12.26 7.75
CA LEU A 123 -7.60 -12.39 6.86
C LEU A 123 -8.06 -12.29 5.40
N LYS A 124 -8.08 -11.07 4.86
CA LYS A 124 -8.37 -10.80 3.45
C LYS A 124 -7.26 -10.06 2.74
N LEU A 125 -7.22 -10.24 1.43
CA LEU A 125 -6.23 -9.68 0.54
C LEU A 125 -6.91 -9.05 -0.67
N ALA A 126 -6.68 -7.76 -0.87
CA ALA A 126 -7.11 -7.03 -2.06
C ALA A 126 -5.99 -7.02 -3.09
N SER A 127 -6.32 -7.22 -4.36
CA SER A 127 -5.38 -7.20 -5.48
C SER A 127 -5.97 -6.52 -6.70
N ILE A 128 -5.13 -5.80 -7.45
CA ILE A 128 -5.51 -5.13 -8.69
C ILE A 128 -4.50 -5.42 -9.80
N SER A 129 -5.02 -5.73 -10.98
CA SER A 129 -4.24 -6.17 -12.13
C SER A 129 -4.41 -5.23 -13.33
N THR A 130 -3.44 -5.27 -14.23
CA THR A 130 -3.49 -4.65 -15.57
C THR A 130 -4.74 -4.95 -16.37
N ASP A 131 -5.39 -6.09 -16.13
CA ASP A 131 -6.65 -6.47 -16.78
C ASP A 131 -7.84 -5.59 -16.33
N GLY A 132 -7.61 -4.68 -15.38
CA GLY A 132 -8.62 -3.82 -14.80
C GLY A 132 -9.46 -4.54 -13.74
N GLN A 133 -9.13 -5.79 -13.41
CA GLN A 133 -9.84 -6.55 -12.39
C GLN A 133 -9.33 -6.21 -11.01
N PHE A 134 -10.26 -5.83 -10.15
CA PHE A 134 -10.06 -5.74 -8.71
C PHE A 134 -10.67 -6.97 -8.05
N LYS A 135 -9.87 -7.68 -7.27
CA LYS A 135 -10.28 -8.93 -6.59
C LYS A 135 -9.98 -8.87 -5.10
N ILE A 136 -10.87 -9.45 -4.30
CA ILE A 136 -10.67 -9.67 -2.87
C ILE A 136 -10.70 -11.17 -2.59
N HIS A 137 -9.66 -11.63 -1.94
CA HIS A 137 -9.50 -13.01 -1.48
C HIS A 137 -9.63 -13.08 0.04
N GLU A 138 -10.30 -14.10 0.55
CA GLU A 138 -10.47 -14.35 1.98
C GLU A 138 -9.91 -15.73 2.33
N ALA A 139 -9.16 -15.80 3.44
CA ALA A 139 -8.78 -17.06 4.06
C ALA A 139 -9.80 -17.39 5.16
N LEU A 140 -10.69 -18.35 4.90
CA LEU A 140 -11.78 -18.70 5.81
C LEU A 140 -11.29 -19.30 7.13
N ASP A 141 -10.18 -20.05 7.07
CA ASP A 141 -9.51 -20.59 8.25
C ASP A 141 -8.17 -19.89 8.45
N PRO A 142 -8.05 -19.03 9.48
CA PRO A 142 -6.79 -18.39 9.84
C PRO A 142 -5.65 -19.37 10.16
N ASN A 143 -5.97 -20.61 10.56
CA ASN A 143 -4.96 -21.64 10.83
C ASN A 143 -4.50 -22.36 9.54
N ALA A 144 -5.31 -22.32 8.48
CA ALA A 144 -5.01 -22.91 7.18
C ALA A 144 -4.78 -21.81 6.12
N ILE A 145 -3.70 -21.03 6.31
CA ILE A 145 -3.31 -19.90 5.44
C ILE A 145 -3.04 -20.34 3.98
N GLY A 146 -3.01 -21.64 3.69
CA GLY A 146 -2.88 -22.18 2.33
C GLY A 146 -4.15 -22.04 1.47
N SER A 147 -5.34 -21.97 2.06
CA SER A 147 -6.61 -21.91 1.32
C SER A 147 -7.16 -20.50 1.24
N TRP A 148 -7.16 -19.93 0.03
CA TRP A 148 -7.72 -18.62 -0.26
C TRP A 148 -8.87 -18.75 -1.25
N THR A 149 -9.99 -18.10 -0.96
CA THR A 149 -11.16 -18.07 -1.85
C THR A 149 -11.40 -16.65 -2.34
N ASN A 150 -11.75 -16.50 -3.63
CA ASN A 150 -12.18 -15.22 -4.14
C ASN A 150 -13.62 -14.93 -3.67
N ILE A 151 -13.82 -13.81 -2.97
CA ILE A 151 -15.14 -13.39 -2.46
C ILE A 151 -15.73 -12.23 -3.24
N PHE A 152 -14.90 -11.51 -3.99
CA PHE A 152 -15.31 -10.37 -4.79
C PHE A 152 -14.41 -10.21 -6.01
N GLU A 153 -15.05 -9.91 -7.13
CA GLU A 153 -14.42 -9.55 -8.39
C GLU A 153 -15.24 -8.45 -9.05
N THR A 154 -14.56 -7.42 -9.54
CA THR A 154 -15.17 -6.35 -10.32
C THR A 154 -14.18 -5.79 -11.33
N ASN A 155 -14.70 -5.26 -12.43
CA ASN A 155 -13.89 -4.56 -13.42
C ASN A 155 -13.91 -3.07 -13.08
N THR A 156 -12.77 -2.55 -12.64
CA THR A 156 -12.57 -1.11 -12.40
C THR A 156 -12.48 -0.32 -13.70
N LEU A 157 -11.96 -0.95 -14.76
CA LEU A 157 -11.90 -0.39 -16.11
C LEU A 157 -12.87 -1.14 -17.03
N SER A 158 -13.50 -0.40 -17.95
CA SER A 158 -14.38 -0.99 -18.99
C SER A 158 -13.59 -1.76 -20.05
N SER A 159 -12.33 -1.40 -20.27
CA SER A 159 -11.40 -2.11 -21.15
C SER A 159 -9.98 -2.08 -20.59
N ALA A 160 -9.22 -3.15 -20.85
CA ALA A 160 -7.82 -3.21 -20.44
C ALA A 160 -7.00 -2.13 -21.16
N PRO A 161 -6.12 -1.39 -20.46
CA PRO A 161 -5.29 -0.37 -21.08
C PRO A 161 -4.32 -0.98 -22.10
N SER A 162 -4.00 -0.20 -23.14
CA SER A 162 -3.04 -0.64 -24.15
C SER A 162 -1.65 -0.84 -23.54
N ARG A 163 -0.95 -1.90 -23.95
CA ARG A 163 0.40 -2.26 -23.45
C ARG A 163 1.49 -1.20 -23.65
N GLN A 164 1.26 -0.19 -24.49
CA GLN A 164 2.24 0.85 -24.82
C GLN A 164 2.13 2.11 -23.95
N LEU A 165 1.08 2.25 -23.13
CA LEU A 165 0.86 3.39 -22.25
C LEU A 165 1.32 3.08 -20.82
N GLN A 166 1.80 4.10 -20.12
CA GLN A 166 2.07 4.00 -18.68
C GLN A 166 0.77 3.64 -17.96
N SER A 167 0.79 2.54 -17.21
CA SER A 167 -0.33 2.08 -16.40
C SER A 167 0.06 2.11 -14.93
N SER A 168 -0.90 2.50 -14.09
CA SER A 168 -0.72 2.61 -12.65
C SER A 168 -2.03 2.21 -11.99
N PHE A 169 -1.93 1.39 -10.97
CA PHE A 169 -3.06 0.90 -10.21
C PHE A 169 -2.65 0.86 -8.74
N CYS A 170 -3.53 1.32 -7.87
CA CYS A 170 -3.23 1.33 -6.44
C CYS A 170 -4.48 1.03 -5.60
N LEU A 171 -4.25 0.49 -4.41
CA LEU A 171 -5.27 -0.01 -3.50
C LEU A 171 -4.99 0.45 -2.08
N SER A 172 -6.04 0.80 -1.33
CA SER A 172 -5.92 0.98 0.12
C SER A 172 -7.22 0.61 0.83
N TRP A 173 -7.10 -0.12 1.94
CA TRP A 173 -8.23 -0.42 2.82
C TRP A 173 -8.51 0.70 3.80
N GLY A 174 -9.79 0.93 4.09
CA GLY A 174 -10.24 1.72 5.24
C GLY A 174 -9.72 1.10 6.53
N LYS A 175 -8.97 1.88 7.32
CA LYS A 175 -8.27 1.38 8.51
C LYS A 175 -9.11 1.43 9.79
N SER A 176 -10.28 2.06 9.72
CA SER A 176 -11.17 2.28 10.86
C SER A 176 -11.85 0.99 11.30
N ARG A 177 -11.86 0.72 12.61
CA ARG A 177 -12.49 -0.46 13.22
C ARG A 177 -14.00 -0.33 13.43
N PHE A 178 -14.48 0.90 13.57
CA PHE A 178 -15.86 1.20 13.96
C PHE A 178 -16.70 1.71 12.78
N SER A 179 -16.11 1.83 11.59
CA SER A 179 -16.83 2.15 10.36
C SER A 179 -17.14 0.86 9.60
N LYS A 180 -17.91 1.00 8.52
CA LYS A 180 -18.08 -0.08 7.55
C LYS A 180 -16.73 -0.43 6.89
N GLU A 181 -16.65 -1.64 6.34
CA GLU A 181 -15.48 -2.12 5.62
C GLU A 181 -15.42 -1.42 4.24
N TYR A 182 -14.43 -0.55 4.08
CA TYR A 182 -14.19 0.19 2.85
C TYR A 182 -12.86 -0.22 2.20
N VAL A 183 -12.83 -0.17 0.88
CA VAL A 183 -11.60 -0.29 0.09
C VAL A 183 -11.67 0.69 -1.06
N VAL A 184 -10.58 1.42 -1.29
CA VAL A 184 -10.45 2.26 -2.47
C VAL A 184 -9.56 1.57 -3.48
N ALA A 185 -10.00 1.58 -4.73
CA ALA A 185 -9.23 1.10 -5.85
C ALA A 185 -9.09 2.18 -6.91
N CYS A 186 -7.85 2.39 -7.36
CA CYS A 186 -7.50 3.31 -8.41
C CYS A 186 -6.99 2.55 -9.61
N ALA A 187 -7.48 2.93 -10.78
CA ALA A 187 -7.06 2.42 -12.06
C ALA A 187 -6.84 3.60 -13.01
N LEU A 188 -5.57 3.86 -13.33
CA LEU A 188 -5.16 5.03 -14.12
C LEU A 188 -5.64 6.33 -13.45
N GLU A 189 -6.55 7.05 -14.10
CA GLU A 189 -7.10 8.34 -13.62
C GLU A 189 -8.37 8.15 -12.78
N GLN A 190 -8.97 6.95 -12.84
CA GLN A 190 -10.21 6.63 -12.15
C GLN A 190 -9.93 6.11 -10.75
N SER A 191 -10.80 6.45 -9.81
CA SER A 191 -10.74 5.97 -8.44
C SER A 191 -12.14 5.67 -7.93
N TYR A 192 -12.32 4.50 -7.34
CA TYR A 192 -13.61 4.01 -6.88
C TYR A 192 -13.51 3.55 -5.44
N ILE A 193 -14.48 3.98 -4.63
CA ILE A 193 -14.62 3.56 -3.26
C ILE A 193 -15.67 2.44 -3.24
N TYR A 194 -15.28 1.29 -2.71
CA TYR A 194 -16.13 0.15 -2.50
C TYR A 194 -16.43 -0.02 -1.02
N GLN A 195 -17.68 -0.34 -0.71
CA GLN A 195 -18.16 -0.60 0.65
C GLN A 195 -18.74 -2.01 0.72
N ARG A 196 -18.40 -2.75 1.78
CA ARG A 196 -19.07 -4.01 2.09
C ARG A 196 -20.45 -3.74 2.70
N GLN A 197 -21.46 -4.35 2.11
CA GLN A 197 -22.84 -4.35 2.61
C GLN A 197 -23.06 -5.47 3.62
N GLU A 198 -24.17 -5.42 4.34
CA GLU A 198 -24.54 -6.43 5.35
C GLU A 198 -24.71 -7.84 4.74
N ASN A 199 -25.07 -7.91 3.45
CA ASN A 199 -25.14 -9.17 2.71
C ASN A 199 -23.76 -9.75 2.33
N GLY A 200 -22.67 -9.13 2.76
CA GLY A 200 -21.30 -9.54 2.50
C GLY A 200 -20.72 -9.12 1.15
N LYS A 201 -21.55 -8.57 0.24
CA LYS A 201 -21.09 -8.10 -1.09
C LYS A 201 -20.51 -6.70 -1.01
N TYR A 202 -19.56 -6.41 -1.90
CA TYR A 202 -19.05 -5.06 -2.08
C TYR A 202 -19.83 -4.34 -3.18
N ILE A 203 -20.15 -3.07 -2.93
CA ILE A 203 -20.74 -2.19 -3.94
C ILE A 203 -19.90 -0.92 -4.05
N GLN A 204 -19.89 -0.33 -5.23
CA GLN A 204 -19.29 0.99 -5.44
C GLN A 204 -20.19 2.06 -4.80
N THR A 205 -19.63 2.89 -3.93
CA THR A 205 -20.37 3.92 -3.16
C THR A 205 -19.87 5.34 -3.38
N GLY A 206 -18.71 5.51 -4.02
CA GLY A 206 -18.17 6.83 -4.32
C GLY A 206 -17.01 6.79 -5.29
N GLN A 207 -16.55 7.97 -5.69
CA GLN A 207 -15.38 8.21 -6.53
C GLN A 207 -14.63 9.41 -5.97
N LEU A 208 -13.29 9.42 -6.09
CA LEU A 208 -12.48 10.59 -5.75
C LEU A 208 -12.33 11.47 -7.00
N PRO A 209 -12.98 12.64 -7.05
CA PRO A 209 -12.94 13.50 -8.23
C PRO A 209 -11.60 14.24 -8.35
N ALA A 210 -11.45 15.02 -9.43
CA ALA A 210 -10.40 16.02 -9.63
C ALA A 210 -8.98 15.53 -9.98
N HIS A 211 -8.80 14.25 -10.33
CA HIS A 211 -7.53 13.75 -10.88
C HIS A 211 -7.42 14.13 -12.36
N GLY A 212 -6.33 14.82 -12.75
CA GLY A 212 -6.07 15.23 -14.14
C GLY A 212 -5.09 14.32 -14.89
N SER A 213 -4.58 13.28 -14.22
CA SER A 213 -3.66 12.30 -14.77
C SER A 213 -3.68 11.02 -13.94
N ILE A 214 -2.75 10.10 -14.21
CA ILE A 214 -2.69 8.81 -13.54
C ILE A 214 -2.37 8.96 -12.05
N ILE A 215 -3.08 8.20 -11.23
CA ILE A 215 -2.86 8.09 -9.79
C ILE A 215 -1.73 7.08 -9.58
N ARG A 216 -0.65 7.53 -8.91
CA ARG A 216 0.53 6.72 -8.63
C ARG A 216 0.38 5.90 -7.37
N ASP A 217 -0.22 6.50 -6.33
CA ASP A 217 -0.38 5.86 -5.03
C ASP A 217 -1.57 6.43 -4.28
N ILE A 218 -2.11 5.64 -3.36
CA ILE A 218 -3.25 6.01 -2.53
C ILE A 218 -3.07 5.46 -1.13
N SER A 219 -3.41 6.28 -0.13
CA SER A 219 -3.31 5.88 1.26
C SER A 219 -4.53 6.35 2.04
N TRP A 220 -5.23 5.40 2.65
CA TRP A 220 -6.36 5.65 3.54
C TRP A 220 -5.86 5.86 4.98
N ALA A 221 -6.19 7.01 5.58
CA ALA A 221 -5.73 7.37 6.90
C ALA A 221 -6.49 6.61 8.00
N PRO A 222 -5.81 6.12 9.06
CA PRO A 222 -6.48 5.68 10.28
C PRO A 222 -7.32 6.79 10.91
N SER A 223 -8.63 6.59 11.11
CA SER A 223 -9.54 7.64 11.60
C SER A 223 -9.63 7.74 13.13
N ILE A 224 -8.54 7.45 13.85
CA ILE A 224 -8.54 7.43 15.32
C ILE A 224 -8.95 8.82 15.85
N GLY A 225 -10.06 8.87 16.59
CA GLY A 225 -10.61 10.12 17.16
C GLY A 225 -11.32 11.03 16.15
N ARG A 226 -11.54 10.60 14.90
CA ARG A 226 -12.26 11.37 13.87
C ARG A 226 -13.57 10.68 13.50
N GLY A 227 -14.64 11.46 13.37
CA GLY A 227 -15.94 10.99 12.84
C GLY A 227 -16.02 10.96 11.30
N TYR A 228 -14.91 11.23 10.61
CA TYR A 228 -14.80 11.23 9.16
C TYR A 228 -13.53 10.50 8.75
N GLN A 229 -13.50 10.01 7.52
CA GLN A 229 -12.36 9.32 6.92
C GLN A 229 -11.53 10.30 6.08
N LEU A 230 -10.22 10.08 6.00
CA LEU A 230 -9.33 10.81 5.09
C LEU A 230 -8.64 9.85 4.13
N ILE A 231 -8.52 10.26 2.88
CA ILE A 231 -7.72 9.56 1.87
C ILE A 231 -6.78 10.57 1.24
N ALA A 232 -5.51 10.19 1.09
CA ALA A 232 -4.54 10.94 0.32
C ALA A 232 -4.26 10.23 -1.00
N THR A 233 -4.12 11.00 -2.09
CA THR A 233 -3.70 10.49 -3.40
C THR A 233 -2.45 11.20 -3.88
N ALA A 234 -1.57 10.43 -4.52
CA ALA A 234 -0.43 10.91 -5.27
C ALA A 234 -0.74 10.79 -6.76
N CYS A 235 -0.55 11.87 -7.52
CA CYS A 235 -0.88 11.88 -8.93
C CYS A 235 0.30 12.37 -9.78
N LYS A 236 0.34 11.90 -11.03
CA LYS A 236 1.31 12.30 -12.05
C LYS A 236 1.20 13.77 -12.44
N ASP A 237 0.05 14.41 -12.23
CA ASP A 237 -0.09 15.86 -12.43
C ASP A 237 0.72 16.71 -11.43
N GLY A 238 1.43 16.04 -10.51
CA GLY A 238 2.31 16.63 -9.51
C GLY A 238 1.60 17.11 -8.26
N LEU A 239 0.33 16.74 -8.12
CA LEU A 239 -0.51 17.17 -7.02
C LEU A 239 -0.69 16.06 -5.99
N VAL A 240 -0.49 16.41 -4.72
CA VAL A 240 -0.96 15.62 -3.57
C VAL A 240 -2.34 16.12 -3.20
N ARG A 241 -3.34 15.25 -3.16
CA ARG A 241 -4.71 15.62 -2.78
C ARG A 241 -5.13 14.90 -1.51
N ILE A 242 -5.88 15.59 -0.65
CA ILE A 242 -6.47 15.02 0.56
C ILE A 242 -7.98 15.17 0.49
N PHE A 243 -8.67 14.05 0.52
CA PHE A 243 -10.13 13.96 0.47
C PHE A 243 -10.68 13.64 1.86
N LYS A 244 -11.76 14.33 2.23
CA LYS A 244 -12.63 13.99 3.34
C LYS A 244 -13.76 13.12 2.85
N ILE A 245 -14.04 12.05 3.57
CA ILE A 245 -15.19 11.19 3.31
C ILE A 245 -16.03 11.15 4.57
N GLU A 246 -17.30 11.55 4.43
CA GLU A 246 -18.30 11.49 5.48
C GLU A 246 -19.35 10.45 5.13
N GLU A 247 -19.67 9.61 6.11
CA GLU A 247 -20.74 8.64 5.99
C GLU A 247 -22.09 9.38 5.99
N PRO A 248 -23.04 8.98 5.13
CA PRO A 248 -24.35 9.59 5.07
C PRO A 248 -25.11 9.38 6.39
N LEU A 249 -25.80 10.42 6.84
CA LEU A 249 -26.65 10.37 8.04
C LEU A 249 -27.91 9.53 7.83
N THR A 250 -28.31 9.29 6.58
CA THR A 250 -29.49 8.51 6.20
C THR A 250 -29.09 7.16 5.58
N GLU A 251 -29.81 6.10 5.96
CA GLU A 251 -29.66 4.78 5.35
C GLU A 251 -29.95 4.85 3.84
N GLY A 252 -28.96 4.51 3.02
CA GLY A 252 -29.05 4.58 1.55
C GLY A 252 -28.49 5.86 0.93
N GLY A 253 -27.96 6.80 1.72
CA GLY A 253 -27.25 7.96 1.16
C GLY A 253 -25.94 7.57 0.46
N GLN A 254 -25.49 8.41 -0.47
CA GLN A 254 -24.15 8.28 -1.06
C GLN A 254 -23.09 8.85 -0.11
N LEU A 255 -21.86 8.33 -0.19
CA LEU A 255 -20.75 8.90 0.55
C LEU A 255 -20.49 10.33 0.10
N GLN A 256 -20.40 11.26 1.06
CA GLN A 256 -20.03 12.63 0.74
C GLN A 256 -18.51 12.72 0.67
N VAL A 257 -17.99 12.90 -0.55
CA VAL A 257 -16.55 13.07 -0.82
C VAL A 257 -16.28 14.54 -1.09
N SER A 258 -15.38 15.15 -0.32
CA SER A 258 -14.94 16.53 -0.53
C SER A 258 -13.42 16.63 -0.56
N LEU A 259 -12.89 17.45 -1.46
CA LEU A 259 -11.47 17.78 -1.51
C LEU A 259 -11.19 18.84 -0.44
N ILE A 260 -10.29 18.56 0.51
CA ILE A 260 -9.91 19.52 1.56
C ILE A 260 -8.67 20.31 1.14
N ASN A 261 -7.65 19.60 0.66
CA ASN A 261 -6.37 20.21 0.29
C ASN A 261 -5.82 19.61 -0.99
N GLN A 262 -5.10 20.44 -1.72
CA GLN A 262 -4.32 20.10 -2.89
C GLN A 262 -2.97 20.82 -2.79
N PHE A 263 -1.88 20.09 -3.01
CA PHE A 263 -0.51 20.59 -2.91
C PHE A 263 0.23 20.36 -4.21
N ASP A 264 0.85 21.39 -4.77
CA ASP A 264 1.66 21.36 -6.00
C ASP A 264 3.16 21.52 -5.73
N ASP A 265 3.54 21.37 -4.46
CA ASP A 265 4.86 21.59 -3.91
C ASP A 265 6.00 20.75 -4.52
N HIS A 266 5.70 19.56 -5.04
CA HIS A 266 6.70 18.68 -5.67
C HIS A 266 7.05 19.11 -7.11
N LYS A 267 6.18 19.88 -7.78
CA LYS A 267 6.40 20.42 -9.15
C LYS A 267 6.80 19.35 -10.19
N GLY A 268 6.32 18.11 -10.02
CA GLY A 268 6.61 16.95 -10.85
C GLY A 268 5.87 15.72 -10.31
N ASP A 269 6.05 14.54 -10.90
CA ASP A 269 5.27 13.35 -10.52
C ASP A 269 5.40 13.07 -9.01
N VAL A 270 4.26 12.90 -8.33
CA VAL A 270 4.26 12.38 -6.96
C VAL A 270 4.13 10.87 -7.03
N TRP A 271 5.11 10.15 -6.50
CA TRP A 271 5.18 8.69 -6.61
C TRP A 271 4.50 7.96 -5.48
N ARG A 272 4.64 8.44 -4.25
CA ARG A 272 4.16 7.73 -3.05
C ARG A 272 3.52 8.67 -2.05
N VAL A 273 2.49 8.17 -1.38
CA VAL A 273 1.83 8.83 -0.24
C VAL A 273 1.61 7.82 0.88
N SER A 274 1.86 8.23 2.12
CA SER A 274 1.66 7.33 3.27
C SER A 274 1.24 8.09 4.51
N TRP A 275 0.18 7.60 5.16
CA TRP A 275 -0.23 8.09 6.47
C TRP A 275 0.54 7.37 7.58
N ASN A 276 0.79 8.11 8.66
CA ASN A 276 1.26 7.48 9.89
C ASN A 276 0.16 6.64 10.56
N LEU A 277 0.56 5.83 11.56
CA LEU A 277 -0.34 4.92 12.28
C LEU A 277 -1.55 5.61 12.93
N THR A 278 -1.43 6.90 13.29
CA THR A 278 -2.53 7.67 13.90
C THR A 278 -3.35 8.47 12.90
N GLY A 279 -2.95 8.52 11.62
CA GLY A 279 -3.59 9.32 10.58
C GLY A 279 -3.47 10.84 10.78
N THR A 280 -2.48 11.29 11.54
CA THR A 280 -2.23 12.71 11.88
C THR A 280 -1.19 13.36 10.98
N ILE A 281 -0.24 12.59 10.45
CA ILE A 281 0.83 13.06 9.56
C ILE A 281 0.74 12.26 8.27
N LEU A 282 0.79 12.96 7.14
CA LEU A 282 0.94 12.40 5.80
C LEU A 282 2.37 12.65 5.33
N SER A 283 2.98 11.66 4.69
CA SER A 283 4.23 11.83 3.93
C SER A 283 3.95 11.72 2.43
N SER A 284 4.57 12.56 1.62
CA SER A 284 4.59 12.44 0.16
C SER A 284 6.01 12.47 -0.38
N ALA A 285 6.27 11.73 -1.46
CA ALA A 285 7.55 11.70 -2.16
C ALA A 285 7.32 11.87 -3.67
N GLY A 286 8.17 12.66 -4.33
CA GLY A 286 8.03 12.96 -5.75
C GLY A 286 9.37 13.13 -6.49
N ASP A 287 9.29 13.53 -7.75
CA ASP A 287 10.44 13.72 -8.67
C ASP A 287 11.47 14.74 -8.19
N ASP A 288 11.09 15.66 -7.30
CA ASP A 288 12.00 16.65 -6.71
C ASP A 288 13.06 16.04 -5.78
N GLY A 289 13.03 14.71 -5.56
CA GLY A 289 13.95 14.00 -4.68
C GLY A 289 13.75 14.34 -3.21
N ARG A 290 12.57 14.87 -2.86
CA ARG A 290 12.23 15.29 -1.49
C ARG A 290 11.06 14.48 -0.96
N VAL A 291 11.10 14.24 0.35
CA VAL A 291 9.97 13.73 1.12
C VAL A 291 9.40 14.87 1.94
N ARG A 292 8.12 15.15 1.79
CA ARG A 292 7.41 16.21 2.52
C ARG A 292 6.48 15.59 3.54
N LEU A 293 6.45 16.18 4.74
CA LEU A 293 5.56 15.81 5.83
C LEU A 293 4.48 16.87 5.98
N TRP A 294 3.23 16.43 6.03
CA TRP A 294 2.05 17.29 6.11
C TRP A 294 1.27 17.00 7.38
N LYS A 295 0.82 18.05 8.07
CA LYS A 295 0.03 17.93 9.29
C LYS A 295 -1.19 18.84 9.21
N SER A 296 -2.32 18.35 9.70
CA SER A 296 -3.53 19.16 9.83
C SER A 296 -3.36 20.24 10.90
N THR A 297 -3.72 21.46 10.55
CA THR A 297 -3.90 22.58 11.47
C THR A 297 -5.25 22.51 12.16
N TYR A 298 -5.50 23.42 13.10
CA TYR A 298 -6.79 23.56 13.78
C TYR A 298 -7.94 23.85 12.79
N ASN A 299 -7.65 24.58 11.70
CA ASN A 299 -8.62 24.93 10.67
C ASN A 299 -8.94 23.76 9.72
N LYS A 300 -8.44 22.54 10.02
CA LYS A 300 -8.55 21.34 9.18
C LYS A 300 -7.86 21.44 7.82
N GLU A 301 -7.02 22.46 7.62
CA GLU A 301 -6.13 22.57 6.47
C GLU A 301 -4.80 21.88 6.78
N PHE A 302 -4.24 21.20 5.79
CA PHE A 302 -2.93 20.56 5.90
C PHE A 302 -1.82 21.53 5.49
N GLN A 303 -0.74 21.55 6.29
CA GLN A 303 0.45 22.35 6.02
C GLN A 303 1.71 21.47 6.03
N CYS A 304 2.70 21.84 5.21
CA CYS A 304 3.99 21.19 5.22
C CYS A 304 4.76 21.55 6.50
N VAL A 305 5.07 20.55 7.32
CA VAL A 305 5.78 20.71 8.60
C VAL A 305 7.24 20.29 8.54
N GLY A 306 7.65 19.60 7.47
CA GLY A 306 9.02 19.16 7.32
C GLY A 306 9.31 18.71 5.89
N ILE A 307 10.54 18.95 5.45
CA ILE A 307 11.07 18.53 4.16
C ILE A 307 12.35 17.76 4.43
N VAL A 308 12.43 16.54 3.90
CA VAL A 308 13.61 15.68 3.98
C VAL A 308 14.15 15.54 2.57
N SER A 309 15.41 15.90 2.35
CA SER A 309 16.13 15.72 1.08
C SER A 309 17.28 14.74 1.27
N ALA A 310 17.66 14.04 0.19
CA ALA A 310 18.81 13.14 0.19
C ALA A 310 20.16 13.89 0.20
N GLU A 311 20.17 15.19 -0.11
CA GLU A 311 21.37 16.03 -0.07
C GLU A 311 21.90 16.14 1.37
N GLN A 312 22.92 15.35 1.68
CA GLN A 312 23.82 15.64 2.80
C GLN A 312 24.41 17.02 2.52
N LYS A 313 24.11 18.00 3.37
CA LYS A 313 24.93 19.22 3.43
C LYS A 313 26.34 18.82 3.81
N HIS A 314 27.21 18.61 2.82
CA HIS A 314 28.61 18.91 2.99
C HIS A 314 28.70 20.43 3.04
N ASP A 315 28.48 21.01 4.22
CA ASP A 315 28.97 22.35 4.49
C ASP A 315 30.50 22.22 4.44
N ALA A 316 31.06 22.60 3.30
CA ALA A 316 32.48 22.81 3.13
C ALA A 316 32.91 23.85 4.15
N ILE A 317 33.73 23.42 5.11
CA ILE A 317 34.59 24.33 5.85
C ILE A 317 35.67 24.73 4.86
N GLU A 318 35.45 25.83 4.14
CA GLU A 318 36.53 26.61 3.54
C GLU A 318 37.17 27.41 4.69
N ASP A 319 38.33 26.95 5.14
CA ASP A 319 39.34 27.77 5.81
C ASP A 319 40.39 28.23 4.78
#